data_AF-A0A087L561-F1
#
_entry.id   AF-A0A087L561-F1
#
_cell.length_a   1.000
_cell.length_b   1.000
_cell.length_c   1.000
_cell.angle_alpha   90.00
_cell.angle_beta   90.00
_cell.angle_gamma   90.00
#
_symmetry.space_group_name_H-M   'P 1'
#
loop_
_entity.id
_entity.type
_entity.pdbx_description
1 polymer ?
#
loop_
_entity_poly.entity_id
_entity_poly.type
_entity_poly.pdbx_seq_one_letter_code
_entity_poly.pdbx_strand_id
1 'polypeptide(L)' 'ASRSVVVKPGTAASLDMPMEKETKFVAVVGLFRHPDMDKNHWRLLLTRDDLDPDKPRTIELSNNGLTLRVEKK' A
#
# COMPACT_ATOMS: atom_id res chain seq x y z
N ALA A 1 -1.62 11.46 9.88
CA ALA A 1 -2.40 11.87 8.69
C ALA A 1 -2.98 10.64 8.00
N SER A 2 -4.06 10.79 7.23
CA SER A 2 -4.65 9.71 6.42
C SER A 2 -4.97 10.21 5.02
N ARG A 3 -4.87 9.34 4.01
CA ARG A 3 -5.28 9.66 2.65
C ARG A 3 -5.93 8.45 1.99
N SER A 4 -6.82 8.71 1.06
CA SER A 4 -7.56 7.69 0.32
C SER A 4 -7.46 7.94 -1.18
N VAL A 5 -7.52 6.86 -1.95
CA VAL A 5 -7.54 6.87 -3.41
C VAL A 5 -8.45 5.74 -3.90
N VAL A 6 -9.10 5.95 -5.04
CA VAL A 6 -9.91 4.93 -5.71
C VAL A 6 -9.14 4.42 -6.90
N VAL A 7 -8.88 3.10 -6.93
CA VAL A 7 -8.27 2.42 -8.07
C VAL A 7 -9.37 1.75 -8.88
N LYS A 8 -9.46 2.06 -10.18
CA LYS A 8 -10.40 1.40 -11.09
C LYS A 8 -9.79 0.08 -11.61
N PRO A 9 -10.60 -0.92 -11.96
CA PRO A 9 -10.10 -2.16 -12.56
C PRO A 9 -9.20 -1.90 -13.78
N GLY A 10 -8.06 -2.58 -13.85
CA GLY A 10 -7.10 -2.44 -14.95
C GLY A 10 -6.29 -1.13 -14.95
N THR A 11 -6.39 -0.32 -13.89
CA THR A 11 -5.67 0.95 -13.76
C THR A 11 -4.77 0.96 -12.53
N ALA A 12 -3.93 1.99 -12.44
CA ALA A 12 -3.12 2.28 -11.26
C ALA A 12 -3.40 3.71 -10.77
N ALA A 13 -3.05 3.99 -9.52
CA ALA A 13 -3.05 5.33 -8.95
C ALA A 13 -1.74 5.58 -8.18
N SER A 14 -1.26 6.82 -8.19
CA SER A 14 -0.15 7.26 -7.34
C SER A 14 -0.68 7.93 -6.09
N LEU A 15 0.05 7.76 -4.98
CA LEU A 15 -0.23 8.45 -3.73
C LEU A 15 1.07 9.09 -3.23
N ASP A 16 1.11 10.41 -3.29
CA ASP A 16 2.25 11.20 -2.85
C ASP A 16 1.80 12.13 -1.73
N MET A 17 2.46 12.02 -0.57
CA MET A 17 2.24 12.91 0.57
C MET A 17 3.52 13.00 1.42
N PRO A 18 3.76 14.15 2.07
CA PRO A 18 4.84 14.27 3.05
C PRO A 18 4.66 13.25 4.17
N MET A 19 5.76 12.60 4.55
CA MET A 19 5.80 11.74 5.73
C MET A 19 6.23 12.59 6.93
N GLU A 20 5.46 12.53 8.02
CA GLU A 20 5.84 13.20 9.28
C GLU A 20 7.17 12.63 9.78
N LYS A 21 8.03 13.48 10.34
CA LYS A 21 9.41 13.12 10.71
C LYS A 21 9.46 11.95 11.68
N GLU A 22 8.49 11.87 12.59
CA GLU A 22 8.39 10.87 13.64
C GLU A 22 7.62 9.60 13.20
N THR A 23 7.23 9.50 11.92
CA THR A 23 6.51 8.33 11.38
C THR A 23 7.42 7.11 11.36
N LYS A 24 7.00 6.06 12.06
CA LYS A 24 7.69 4.76 12.11
C LYS A 24 7.11 3.72 11.16
N PHE A 25 5.81 3.84 10.87
CA PHE A 25 5.08 2.87 10.06
C PHE A 25 4.05 3.56 9.16
N VAL A 26 3.82 2.94 8.01
CA VAL A 26 2.73 3.28 7.10
C VAL A 26 1.84 2.04 6.94
N ALA A 27 0.56 2.20 7.27
CA ALA A 27 -0.43 1.15 7.04
C ALA A 27 -1.17 1.44 5.72
N VAL A 28 -1.25 0.43 4.86
CA VAL A 28 -2.05 0.47 3.62
C VAL A 28 -3.19 -0.53 3.78
N VAL A 29 -4.42 -0.08 3.54
CA VAL A 29 -5.63 -0.87 3.73
C VAL A 29 -6.43 -0.87 2.44
N GLY A 30 -6.74 -2.06 1.92
CA GLY A 30 -7.62 -2.26 0.78
C GLY A 30 -9.06 -2.49 1.24
N LEU A 31 -9.97 -1.62 0.80
CA LEU A 31 -11.40 -1.75 1.07
C LEU A 31 -12.06 -2.70 0.06
N PHE A 32 -11.78 -3.99 0.19
CA PHE A 32 -12.37 -5.03 -0.66
C PHE A 32 -13.80 -5.37 -0.23
N ARG A 33 -14.64 -5.82 -1.18
CA ARG A 33 -16.00 -6.31 -0.88
C ARG A 33 -15.99 -7.58 -0.02
N HIS A 34 -15.02 -8.46 -0.27
CA HIS A 34 -14.85 -9.74 0.44
C HIS A 34 -13.36 -9.94 0.80
N PRO A 35 -12.84 -9.22 1.80
CA PRO A 35 -11.46 -9.41 2.25
C PRO A 35 -11.31 -10.79 2.91
N ASP A 36 -10.21 -11.49 2.62
CA ASP A 36 -9.85 -12.70 3.35
C ASP A 36 -9.15 -12.28 4.66
N MET A 37 -9.91 -12.31 5.76
CA MET A 37 -9.42 -11.90 7.08
C MET A 37 -8.44 -12.93 7.65
N ASP A 38 -8.56 -14.20 7.28
CA ASP A 38 -7.70 -15.28 7.75
C ASP A 38 -6.30 -15.17 7.12
N LYS A 39 -6.22 -14.87 5.82
CA LYS A 39 -4.95 -14.60 5.14
C LYS A 39 -4.37 -13.22 5.46
N ASN A 40 -5.17 -12.30 6.01
CA ASN A 40 -4.78 -10.94 6.41
C ASN A 40 -4.09 -10.12 5.29
N HIS A 41 -4.32 -10.49 4.02
CA HIS A 41 -3.70 -9.86 2.86
C HIS A 41 -4.45 -8.61 2.36
N TRP A 42 -5.53 -8.22 3.03
CA TRP A 42 -6.27 -6.98 2.73
C TRP A 42 -5.55 -5.72 3.21
N ARG A 43 -4.48 -5.87 4.00
CA ARG A 43 -3.65 -4.78 4.52
C ARG A 43 -2.16 -5.08 4.42
N LEU A 44 -1.36 -4.02 4.40
CA LEU A 44 0.10 -4.06 4.51
C LEU A 44 0.54 -3.10 5.61
N LEU A 45 1.59 -3.48 6.33
CA LEU A 45 2.29 -2.61 7.27
C LEU A 45 3.72 -2.47 6.78
N LEU A 46 4.10 -1.25 6.42
CA LEU A 46 5.44 -0.91 5.95
C LEU A 46 6.15 -0.15 7.05
N THR A 47 7.39 -0.51 7.32
CA THR A 47 8.29 0.29 8.13
C THR A 47 8.77 1.49 7.32
N ARG A 48 9.33 2.50 7.99
CA ARG A 48 9.99 3.61 7.31
C ARG A 48 11.10 3.14 6.37
N ASP A 49 11.82 2.09 6.75
CA ASP A 49 12.97 1.57 6.00
C ASP A 49 12.54 0.80 4.73
N ASP A 50 11.27 0.40 4.63
CA ASP A 50 10.69 -0.20 3.42
C ASP A 50 10.36 0.84 2.32
N LEU A 51 10.54 2.14 2.60
CA LEU A 51 10.14 3.25 1.75
C LEU A 51 11.35 4.08 1.32
N ASP A 52 11.63 4.07 0.01
CA ASP A 52 12.65 4.91 -0.61
C ASP A 52 12.10 6.35 -0.80
N PRO A 53 12.89 7.40 -0.50
CA PRO A 53 12.43 8.79 -0.61
C PRO A 53 12.20 9.25 -2.06
N ASP A 54 12.84 8.62 -3.03
CA ASP A 54 12.82 9.01 -4.44
C ASP A 54 12.08 7.98 -5.32
N LYS A 55 11.98 6.72 -4.87
CA LYS A 55 11.35 5.61 -5.60
C LYS A 55 10.06 5.13 -4.94
N PRO A 56 8.93 5.11 -5.67
CA PRO A 56 7.67 4.64 -5.10
C PRO A 56 7.66 3.13 -4.91
N ARG A 57 7.10 2.67 -3.78
CA ARG A 57 6.75 1.25 -3.60
C ARG A 57 5.50 0.89 -4.39
N THR A 58 5.61 -0.13 -5.23
CA THR A 58 4.47 -0.66 -5.99
C THR A 58 3.71 -1.68 -5.17
N ILE A 59 2.42 -1.39 -4.92
CA ILE A 59 1.48 -2.32 -4.29
C ILE A 59 0.50 -2.77 -5.36
N GLU A 60 0.44 -4.07 -5.61
CA GLU A 60 -0.53 -4.64 -6.52
C GLU A 60 -1.83 -4.96 -5.78
N LEU A 61 -2.94 -4.57 -6.39
CA LEU A 61 -4.28 -4.98 -5.99
C LEU A 61 -4.70 -6.14 -6.90
N SER A 62 -4.80 -7.35 -6.33
CA SER A 62 -5.19 -8.55 -7.07
C SER A 62 -6.26 -9.32 -6.31
N ASN A 63 -7.30 -9.79 -7.02
CA ASN A 63 -8.44 -10.49 -6.45
C ASN A 63 -9.09 -9.69 -5.30
N ASN A 64 -8.79 -10.06 -4.05
CA ASN A 64 -9.30 -9.49 -2.82
C ASN A 64 -8.18 -9.11 -1.82
N GLY A 65 -6.96 -8.90 -2.31
CA GLY A 65 -5.83 -8.54 -1.45
C GLY A 65 -4.80 -7.62 -2.10
N LEU A 66 -3.84 -7.24 -1.25
CA LEU A 66 -2.70 -6.40 -1.54
C LEU A 66 -1.44 -7.27 -1.55
N THR A 67 -0.60 -7.08 -2.57
CA THR A 67 0.73 -7.69 -2.64
C THR A 67 1.77 -6.60 -2.81
N LEU A 68 2.73 -6.52 -1.90
CA LEU A 68 3.88 -5.65 -2.06
C LEU A 68 4.80 -6.25 -3.12
N ARG A 69 5.00 -5.56 -4.25
CA ARG A 69 5.91 -6.04 -5.29
C ARG A 69 7.36 -5.95 -4.79
N VAL A 70 8.16 -6.94 -5.18
CA VAL A 70 9.60 -6.96 -4.93
C VAL A 70 10.25 -5.83 -5.72
N GLU A 71 11.15 -5.08 -5.07
CA GLU A 71 11.94 -4.08 -5.74
C GLU A 71 12.88 -4.74 -6.76
N LYS A 72 12.86 -4.25 -7.99
CA LYS A 72 13.91 -4.61 -8.95
C LYS A 72 15.17 -3.85 -8.54
N LYS A 73 16.20 -4.59 -8.15
CA LYS A 73 17.54 -4.05 -7.88
C LYS A 73 18.14 -3.43 -9.14
#